data_AF-A0A949IQY5-F1
#
_entry.id   AF-A0A949IQY5-F1
#
_cell.length_a   1.000
_cell.length_b   1.000
_cell.length_c   1.000
_cell.angle_alpha   90.00
_cell.angle_beta   90.00
_cell.angle_gamma   90.00
#
_symmetry.space_group_name_H-M   'P 1'
#
loop_
_entity.id
_entity.type
_entity.pdbx_description
1 polymer ?
#
loop_
_entity_poly.entity_id
_entity_poly.type
_entity_poly.pdbx_seq_one_letter_code
_entity_poly.pdbx_strand_id
1 'polypeptide(L)'
;MRNGFKGLIGLTKGILQQDPYTGHLFLFRSKRGDFIKILWWDLDGFAIFAKRLEAGSFTFPDVRFEDGRYLPVEIERTQLLCLLEGIDHKAVDLSKKKKCNRRFSRRYLTQDLVRNIEF
;
A
#
# COMPACT_ATOMS: atom_id res chain seq x y z
N MET A 1 14.87 -0.23 -0.28
CA MET A 1 14.31 0.13 -1.59
C MET A 1 14.68 1.58 -1.89
N ARG A 2 15.73 1.81 -2.68
CA ARG A 2 16.31 3.14 -2.92
C ARG A 2 15.71 3.85 -4.16
N ASN A 3 14.71 3.25 -4.80
CA ASN A 3 14.14 3.74 -6.05
C ASN A 3 13.20 4.93 -5.81
N GLY A 4 13.38 6.02 -6.56
CA GLY A 4 12.39 7.09 -6.77
C GLY A 4 11.45 6.78 -7.93
N PHE A 5 10.77 7.79 -8.48
CA PHE A 5 9.78 7.63 -9.56
C PHE A 5 10.26 6.77 -10.72
N LYS A 6 11.36 7.16 -11.39
CA LYS A 6 11.90 6.44 -12.55
C LYS A 6 12.19 4.96 -12.25
N GLY A 7 12.74 4.69 -11.08
CA GLY A 7 13.05 3.31 -10.68
C GLY A 7 11.79 2.49 -10.41
N LEU A 8 10.77 3.06 -9.78
CA LEU A 8 9.50 2.36 -9.53
C LEU A 8 8.72 2.15 -10.82
N ILE A 9 8.67 3.15 -11.70
CA ILE A 9 8.11 3.06 -13.06
C ILE A 9 8.77 1.94 -13.86
N GLY A 10 10.11 1.85 -13.77
CA GLY A 10 10.88 0.78 -14.41
C GLY A 10 10.53 -0.60 -13.86
N LEU A 11 10.29 -0.74 -12.55
CA LEU A 11 9.83 -2.00 -11.97
C LEU A 11 8.40 -2.35 -12.39
N THR A 12 7.49 -1.36 -12.47
CA THR A 12 6.13 -1.60 -12.97
C THR A 12 6.15 -2.14 -14.40
N LYS A 13 6.93 -1.52 -15.29
CA LYS A 13 7.04 -1.96 -16.69
C LYS A 13 7.81 -3.27 -16.85
N GLY A 14 8.92 -3.43 -16.14
CA GLY A 14 9.83 -4.57 -16.33
C GLY A 14 9.39 -5.84 -15.59
N ILE A 15 8.94 -5.70 -14.34
CA ILE A 15 8.62 -6.85 -13.47
C ILE A 15 7.11 -7.15 -13.53
N LEU A 16 6.29 -6.13 -13.31
CA LEU A 16 4.84 -6.32 -13.30
C LEU A 16 4.26 -6.39 -14.72
N GLN A 17 5.02 -5.95 -15.73
CA GLN A 17 4.58 -5.88 -17.13
C GLN A 17 3.25 -5.13 -17.28
N GLN A 18 3.04 -4.11 -16.44
CA GLN A 18 1.86 -3.25 -16.44
C GLN A 18 2.22 -1.85 -16.91
N ASP A 19 1.22 -1.12 -17.41
CA ASP A 19 1.38 0.29 -17.75
C ASP A 19 1.24 1.17 -16.49
N PRO A 20 2.29 1.90 -16.06
CA PRO A 20 2.24 2.74 -14.88
C PRO A 20 1.32 3.96 -15.03
N TYR A 21 0.93 4.36 -16.24
CA TYR A 21 -0.01 5.47 -16.46
C TYR A 21 -1.47 5.10 -16.23
N THR A 22 -1.73 3.82 -15.96
CA THR A 22 -3.05 3.36 -15.53
C THR A 22 -3.31 3.87 -14.11
N GLY A 23 -4.56 4.21 -13.79
CA GLY A 23 -4.97 4.65 -12.45
C GLY A 23 -4.88 3.57 -11.36
N HIS A 24 -4.07 2.53 -11.58
CA HIS A 24 -3.81 1.46 -10.64
C HIS A 24 -2.77 1.89 -9.59
N LEU A 25 -2.91 1.33 -8.39
CA LEU A 25 -1.95 1.50 -7.32
C LEU A 25 -0.91 0.37 -7.37
N PHE A 26 0.36 0.73 -7.56
CA PHE A 26 1.46 -0.22 -7.57
C PHE A 26 2.17 -0.22 -6.21
N LEU A 27 2.00 -1.31 -5.45
CA LEU A 27 2.54 -1.44 -4.10
C LEU A 27 3.89 -2.16 -4.13
N PHE A 28 4.90 -1.53 -3.55
CA PHE A 28 6.27 -2.05 -3.45
C PHE A 28 6.68 -2.17 -1.99
N ARG A 29 7.17 -3.35 -1.61
CA ARG A 29 7.62 -3.68 -0.26
C ARG A 29 9.15 -3.72 -0.18
N SER A 30 9.71 -3.24 0.93
CA SER A 30 11.12 -3.43 1.26
C SER A 30 11.43 -4.91 1.57
N LYS A 31 12.68 -5.34 1.37
CA LYS A 31 13.11 -6.70 1.74
C LYS A 31 12.89 -7.02 3.23
N ARG A 32 12.95 -6.01 4.10
CA ARG A 32 12.70 -6.16 5.55
C ARG A 32 11.21 -6.19 5.89
N GLY A 33 10.32 -5.80 4.96
CA GLY A 33 8.88 -5.81 5.14
C GLY A 33 8.31 -4.67 5.99
N ASP A 34 9.15 -3.82 6.59
CA ASP A 34 8.77 -2.70 7.46
C ASP A 34 8.42 -1.41 6.70
N PHE A 35 8.65 -1.38 5.39
CA PHE A 35 8.54 -0.18 4.57
C PHE A 35 7.85 -0.49 3.24
N ILE A 36 6.89 0.37 2.88
CA ILE A 36 6.10 0.28 1.65
C ILE A 36 6.18 1.60 0.88
N LYS A 37 6.20 1.49 -0.45
CA LYS A 37 5.89 2.61 -1.36
C LYS A 37 4.70 2.23 -2.24
N ILE A 38 3.84 3.19 -2.52
CA ILE A 38 2.73 3.05 -3.46
C ILE A 38 2.95 4.09 -4.54
N LEU A 39 3.04 3.64 -5.80
CA LEU A 39 3.13 4.49 -6.98
C LEU A 39 1.80 4.46 -7.72
N TRP A 40 1.32 5.63 -8.16
CA TRP A 40 0.20 5.71 -9.09
C TRP A 40 0.34 6.95 -9.97
N TRP A 41 -0.32 6.90 -11.13
CA TRP A 41 -0.54 8.06 -11.96
C TRP A 41 -1.78 8.79 -11.47
N ASP A 42 -1.58 10.02 -11.01
CA ASP A 42 -2.64 11.00 -10.81
C ASP A 42 -2.86 11.78 -12.11
N LEU A 43 -3.91 12.60 -12.16
CA LEU A 43 -4.35 13.31 -13.37
C LEU A 43 -3.21 13.96 -14.18
N ASP A 44 -2.26 14.60 -13.51
CA ASP A 44 -1.19 15.38 -14.11
C ASP A 44 0.22 14.81 -13.87
N GLY A 45 0.36 13.74 -13.10
CA GLY A 45 1.69 13.30 -12.68
C GLY A 45 1.72 12.02 -11.85
N PHE A 46 2.94 11.53 -11.62
CA PHE A 46 3.15 10.42 -10.71
C PHE A 46 3.19 10.90 -9.26
N ALA A 47 2.48 10.18 -8.40
CA ALA A 47 2.55 10.36 -6.96
C ALA A 47 3.12 9.12 -6.28
N ILE A 48 3.86 9.34 -5.19
CA ILE A 48 4.38 8.27 -4.33
C ILE A 48 3.91 8.51 -2.91
N PHE A 49 3.24 7.51 -2.35
CA PHE A 49 3.05 7.38 -0.92
C PHE A 49 4.14 6.47 -0.35
N ALA A 50 4.75 6.86 0.76
CA ALA A 50 5.75 6.06 1.45
C ALA A 50 5.40 5.95 2.94
N LYS A 51 5.35 4.73 3.46
CA LYS A 51 5.08 4.49 4.89
C LYS A 51 6.07 3.49 5.46
N ARG A 52 6.59 3.82 6.64
CA ARG A 52 7.37 2.92 7.48
C ARG A 52 6.56 2.56 8.73
N LEU A 53 6.63 1.30 9.15
CA LEU A 53 6.13 0.89 10.45
C LEU A 53 7.25 1.05 11.48
N GLU A 54 6.92 1.62 12.63
CA GLU A 54 7.84 1.68 13.78
C GLU A 54 8.11 0.29 14.38
N ALA A 55 7.13 -0.62 14.25
CA ALA A 55 7.25 -2.01 14.67
C ALA A 55 6.45 -2.94 13.76
N GLY A 56 6.97 -4.15 13.54
CA GLY A 56 6.34 -5.18 12.71
C GLY A 56 6.63 -5.06 11.22
N SER A 57 5.88 -5.80 10.41
CA SER A 57 6.04 -5.87 8.95
C SER A 57 4.69 -5.93 8.24
N PHE A 58 4.64 -5.40 7.03
CA PHE A 58 3.48 -5.46 6.15
C PHE A 58 3.20 -6.90 5.68
N THR A 59 1.98 -7.38 5.93
CA THR A 59 1.50 -8.68 5.45
C THR A 59 0.77 -8.53 4.13
N PHE A 60 1.48 -8.79 3.03
CA PHE A 60 0.94 -8.75 1.68
C PHE A 60 0.04 -9.96 1.40
N PRO A 61 -0.99 -9.80 0.54
CA PRO A 61 -1.71 -10.95 -0.01
C PRO A 61 -0.76 -11.83 -0.83
N ASP A 62 -1.13 -13.10 -1.02
CA ASP A 62 -0.31 -14.05 -1.75
C ASP A 62 -0.22 -13.62 -3.22
N VAL A 63 0.95 -13.15 -3.63
CA VAL A 63 1.25 -12.82 -5.02
C VAL A 63 1.50 -14.10 -5.79
N ARG A 64 0.71 -14.33 -6.84
CA ARG A 64 0.86 -15.47 -7.73
C ARG A 64 1.79 -15.12 -8.88
N PHE A 65 2.62 -16.08 -9.25
CA PHE A 65 3.54 -15.99 -10.38
C PHE A 65 3.25 -17.14 -11.32
N GLU A 66 2.66 -16.83 -12.48
CA GLU A 66 2.25 -17.79 -13.50
C GLU A 66 2.79 -17.30 -14.86
N ASP A 67 3.27 -18.23 -15.69
CA ASP A 67 3.81 -17.95 -17.03
C ASP A 67 4.83 -16.80 -17.11
N GLY A 68 5.68 -16.68 -16.09
CA GLY A 68 6.72 -15.64 -16.05
C GLY A 68 6.21 -14.25 -15.68
N ARG A 69 4.96 -14.13 -15.20
CA ARG A 69 4.32 -12.85 -14.85
C ARG A 69 3.71 -12.89 -13.45
N TYR A 70 3.75 -11.74 -12.77
CA TYR A 70 2.96 -11.54 -11.56
C TYR A 70 1.51 -11.31 -11.94
N LEU A 71 0.60 -12.10 -11.37
CA LEU A 71 -0.82 -11.90 -11.59
C LEU A 71 -1.32 -10.68 -10.80
N PRO A 72 -2.24 -9.88 -11.37
CA PRO A 72 -2.92 -8.83 -10.62
C PRO A 72 -3.60 -9.40 -9.38
N VAL A 73 -3.46 -8.70 -8.26
CA VAL A 73 -4.16 -9.02 -7.02
C VAL A 73 -5.16 -7.93 -6.75
N GLU A 74 -6.44 -8.29 -6.78
CA GLU A 74 -7.51 -7.39 -6.34
C GLU A 74 -7.52 -7.33 -4.81
N ILE A 75 -7.56 -6.11 -4.27
CA ILE A 75 -7.54 -5.85 -2.83
C ILE A 75 -8.75 -4.97 -2.50
N GLU A 76 -9.59 -5.43 -1.58
CA GLU A 76 -10.71 -4.64 -1.06
C GLU A 76 -10.16 -3.41 -0.31
N ARG A 77 -10.87 -2.28 -0.33
CA ARG A 77 -10.50 -1.06 0.42
C ARG A 77 -10.12 -1.36 1.87
N THR A 78 -10.87 -2.23 2.55
CA THR A 78 -10.58 -2.60 3.95
C THR A 78 -9.29 -3.40 4.09
N GLN A 79 -8.97 -4.27 3.14
CA GLN A 79 -7.71 -5.02 3.11
C GLN A 79 -6.53 -4.08 2.87
N LEU A 80 -6.67 -3.09 2.00
CA LEU A 80 -5.65 -2.05 1.80
C LEU A 80 -5.41 -1.25 3.08
N LEU A 81 -6.47 -0.86 3.79
CA LEU A 81 -6.34 -0.17 5.08
C LEU A 81 -5.67 -1.05 6.15
N CYS A 82 -6.08 -2.32 6.27
CA CYS A 82 -5.43 -3.27 7.17
C CYS A 82 -3.94 -3.43 6.85
N LEU A 83 -3.60 -3.56 5.55
CA LEU A 83 -2.23 -3.62 5.08
C LEU A 83 -1.48 -2.35 5.51
N LEU A 84 -2.02 -1.16 5.25
CA LEU A 84 -1.38 0.10 5.62
C LEU A 84 -1.18 0.27 7.13
N GLU A 85 -2.02 -0.35 7.96
CA GLU A 85 -1.86 -0.40 9.42
C GLU A 85 -0.87 -1.47 9.92
N GLY A 86 -0.38 -2.34 9.03
CA GLY A 86 0.42 -3.51 9.43
C GLY A 86 -0.41 -4.60 10.12
N ILE A 87 -1.73 -4.63 9.91
CA ILE A 87 -2.64 -5.64 10.44
C ILE A 87 -2.73 -6.79 9.43
N ASP A 88 -2.57 -8.03 9.92
CA ASP A 88 -2.78 -9.21 9.10
C ASP A 88 -4.27 -9.35 8.72
N HIS A 89 -4.57 -9.16 7.44
CA HIS A 89 -5.93 -9.25 6.90
C HIS A 89 -6.44 -10.70 6.84
N LYS A 90 -5.57 -11.72 6.84
CA LYS A 90 -5.98 -13.14 6.90
C LYS A 90 -6.46 -13.52 8.30
N ALA A 91 -5.91 -12.88 9.34
CA ALA A 91 -6.34 -13.03 10.72
C ALA A 91 -7.63 -12.25 11.05
N VAL A 92 -8.09 -11.37 10.16
CA VAL A 92 -9.37 -10.67 10.31
C VAL A 92 -10.50 -11.59 9.85
N ASP A 93 -11.01 -12.36 10.81
CA ASP A 93 -12.26 -13.09 10.69
C ASP A 93 -13.36 -12.16 10.13
N LEU A 94 -13.93 -12.50 8.97
CA LEU A 94 -14.85 -11.65 8.20
C LEU A 94 -16.11 -11.28 9.00
N SER A 95 -16.40 -12.02 10.08
CA SER A 95 -17.44 -11.73 11.09
C SER A 95 -17.21 -10.41 11.86
N LYS A 96 -15.95 -9.92 11.92
CA LYS A 96 -15.55 -8.74 12.71
C LYS A 96 -15.31 -7.48 11.86
N LYS A 97 -15.65 -7.46 10.57
CA LYS A 97 -15.47 -6.31 9.65
C LYS A 97 -16.02 -4.98 10.22
N LYS A 98 -17.14 -5.01 10.95
CA LYS A 98 -17.70 -3.80 11.62
C LYS A 98 -16.79 -3.21 12.71
N LYS A 99 -15.95 -4.02 13.35
CA LYS A 99 -15.09 -3.60 14.46
C LYS A 99 -13.81 -2.92 13.99
N CYS A 100 -13.20 -3.41 12.89
CA CYS A 100 -12.01 -2.80 12.31
C CYS A 100 -12.32 -1.37 11.78
N ASN A 101 -13.46 -1.20 11.12
CA ASN A 101 -13.90 0.11 10.63
C ASN A 101 -14.15 1.13 11.76
N ARG A 102 -14.67 0.69 12.93
CA ARG A 102 -14.83 1.56 14.11
C ARG A 102 -13.50 1.89 14.81
N ARG A 103 -12.54 0.95 14.83
CA ARG A 103 -11.20 1.19 15.39
C ARG A 103 -10.41 2.20 14.57
N PHE A 104 -10.56 2.15 13.24
CA PHE A 104 -9.96 3.09 12.29
C PHE A 104 -10.41 4.53 12.57
N SER A 105 -11.72 4.76 12.70
CA SER A 105 -12.25 6.11 12.98
C SER A 105 -11.76 6.65 14.34
N ARG A 106 -11.61 5.82 15.37
CA ARG A 106 -11.26 6.30 16.72
C ARG A 106 -9.77 6.61 16.92
N ARG A 107 -8.86 5.97 16.16
CA ARG A 107 -7.41 6.15 16.34
C ARG A 107 -6.87 7.37 15.57
N TYR A 108 -7.56 7.76 14.49
CA TYR A 108 -7.23 8.93 13.68
C TYR A 108 -8.02 10.20 14.04
N LEU A 109 -9.06 10.11 14.88
CA LEU A 109 -9.81 11.27 15.40
C LEU A 109 -9.21 11.87 16.70
N THR A 110 -8.11 11.32 17.22
CA THR A 110 -7.43 11.84 18.42
C THR A 110 -5.96 12.19 18.18
N GLN A 111 -5.57 12.46 16.94
CA GLN A 111 -4.30 13.13 16.65
C GLN A 111 -4.62 14.40 15.88
N ASP A 112 -4.28 15.50 16.51
CA ASP A 112 -4.35 16.88 16.03
C ASP A 112 -4.01 16.99 14.54
N LEU A 113 -5.05 16.98 13.71
CA LEU A 113 -4.97 17.44 12.33
C LEU A 113 -5.05 18.97 12.37
N VAL A 114 -4.04 19.60 11.77
CA VAL A 114 -3.91 21.04 11.53
C VAL A 114 -3.41 21.87 12.72
N ARG A 115 -2.17 21.64 13.17
CA ARG A 115 -1.31 22.77 13.59
C ARG A 115 0.08 22.59 12.98
N ASN A 116 0.53 23.64 12.31
CA ASN A 116 1.87 23.84 11.74
C ASN A 116 2.13 23.17 10.38
N ILE A 117 1.44 23.68 9.37
CA ILE A 117 2.10 23.96 8.08
C ILE A 117 2.02 25.47 7.93
N GLU A 118 3.01 26.18 8.48
CA GLU A 118 3.40 27.48 7.96
C GLU A 118 4.66 27.26 7.12
N PHE A 119 4.71 27.97 5.99
CA PHE A 119 5.60 27.80 4.84
C PHE A 119 7.10 27.87 5.18
#